data_AF-I2K884-F1
#
_entry.id   AF-I2K884-F1
#
_cell.length_a   1.000
_cell.length_b   1.000
_cell.length_c   1.000
_cell.angle_alpha   90.00
_cell.angle_beta   90.00
_cell.angle_gamma   90.00
#
_symmetry.space_group_name_H-M   'P 1'
#
loop_
_entity.id
_entity.type
_entity.pdbx_description
1 polymer ?
#
loop_
_entity_poly.entity_id
_entity_poly.type
_entity_poly.pdbx_seq_one_letter_code
_entity_poly.pdbx_strand_id
1 'polypeptide(L)'
;MYYVYIVKCADETLYTGIATELERRIDEHNGSDKGAKYTRVRRPVNLVYSEEYADRSSASKREYEIKKKMSRAEKLKLIASS
;
A
#
# COMPACT_ATOMS: atom_id res chain seq x y z
N MET A 1 13.82 -6.53 6.06
CA MET A 1 13.17 -5.21 5.95
C MET A 1 11.69 -5.41 5.69
N TYR A 2 10.85 -4.55 6.24
CA TYR A 2 9.41 -4.49 5.96
C TYR A 2 9.09 -3.17 5.28
N TYR A 3 8.19 -3.19 4.32
CA TYR A 3 7.74 -2.04 3.56
C TYR A 3 6.28 -1.78 3.88
N VAL A 4 5.95 -0.54 4.23
CA VAL A 4 4.58 -0.06 4.25
C VAL A 4 4.33 0.64 2.94
N TYR A 5 3.25 0.32 2.24
CA TYR A 5 2.98 0.87 0.92
C TYR A 5 1.54 1.30 0.75
N ILE A 6 1.33 2.26 -0.16
CA ILE A 6 0.02 2.67 -0.63
C ILE A 6 -0.02 2.49 -2.14
N VAL A 7 -1.04 1.79 -2.62
CA VAL A 7 -1.36 1.70 -4.05
C VAL A 7 -2.66 2.44 -4.35
N LYS A 8 -2.71 3.13 -5.49
CA LYS A 8 -3.93 3.67 -6.08
C LYS A 8 -4.49 2.66 -7.06
N CYS A 9 -5.71 2.20 -6.80
CA CYS A 9 -6.46 1.33 -7.68
C CYS A 9 -7.12 2.13 -8.82
N ALA A 10 -7.59 1.44 -9.86
CA ALA A 10 -8.25 2.06 -11.02
C ALA A 10 -9.54 2.84 -10.65
N ASP A 11 -10.22 2.47 -9.57
CA ASP A 11 -11.41 3.15 -9.04
C ASP A 11 -11.09 4.35 -8.13
N GLU A 12 -9.85 4.85 -8.18
CA GLU A 12 -9.32 5.92 -7.34
C GLU A 12 -9.35 5.64 -5.82
N THR A 13 -9.57 4.38 -5.44
CA THR A 13 -9.42 3.97 -4.05
C THR A 13 -7.95 3.78 -3.72
N LEU A 14 -7.63 4.00 -2.44
CA LEU A 14 -6.28 3.81 -1.91
C LEU A 14 -6.29 2.55 -1.07
N TYR A 15 -5.37 1.64 -1.37
CA TYR A 15 -5.12 0.45 -0.57
C TYR A 15 -3.77 0.60 0.13
N THR A 16 -3.76 0.34 1.44
CA THR A 16 -2.54 0.38 2.26
C THR A 16 -2.25 -1.02 2.77
N GLY A 17 -1.00 -1.45 2.66
CA GLY A 17 -0.56 -2.76 3.13
C GLY A 17 0.89 -2.74 3.61
N ILE A 18 1.31 -3.87 4.18
CA ILE A 18 2.71 -4.16 4.46
C ILE A 18 3.20 -5.35 3.63
N ALA A 19 4.45 -5.30 3.18
CA ALA A 19 5.10 -6.39 2.44
C ALA A 19 6.58 -6.45 2.81
N THR A 20 7.19 -7.62 2.71
CA THR A 20 8.66 -7.75 2.80
C THR A 20 9.34 -7.53 1.46
N GLU A 21 8.61 -7.80 0.36
CA GLU A 21 9.08 -7.71 -1.02
C GLU A 21 8.07 -6.87 -1.81
N LEU A 22 8.32 -5.56 -1.92
CA LEU A 22 7.34 -4.60 -2.46
C LEU A 22 7.05 -4.81 -3.95
N GLU A 23 8.10 -4.87 -4.77
CA GLU A 23 7.98 -5.00 -6.23
C GLU A 23 7.24 -6.28 -6.63
N ARG A 24 7.68 -7.41 -6.05
CA ARG A 24 7.01 -8.70 -6.22
C ARG A 24 5.54 -8.63 -5.82
N ARG A 25 5.22 -7.94 -4.72
CA ARG A 25 3.84 -7.82 -4.23
C ARG A 25 2.95 -7.00 -5.18
N ILE A 26 3.49 -5.95 -5.79
CA ILE A 26 2.76 -5.12 -6.76
C ILE A 26 2.52 -5.91 -8.05
N ASP A 27 3.53 -6.63 -8.53
CA ASP A 27 3.39 -7.53 -9.67
C ASP A 27 2.32 -8.61 -9.41
N GLU A 28 2.34 -9.23 -8.22
CA GLU A 28 1.29 -10.18 -7.82
C GLU A 28 -0.10 -9.53 -7.79
N HIS A 29 -0.21 -8.27 -7.37
CA HIS A 29 -1.48 -7.55 -7.40
C HIS A 29 -2.01 -7.27 -8.80
N ASN A 30 -1.13 -7.03 -9.78
CA ASN A 30 -1.50 -6.72 -11.17
C ASN A 30 -1.63 -7.96 -12.07
N GLY A 31 -0.76 -8.95 -11.93
CA GLY A 31 -0.63 -10.09 -12.85
C GLY A 31 -1.10 -11.44 -12.30
N SER A 32 -1.27 -11.61 -10.99
CA SER A 32 -1.48 -12.94 -10.39
C SER A 32 -2.75 -13.07 -9.56
N ASP A 33 -3.31 -14.27 -9.46
CA ASP A 33 -4.46 -14.57 -8.58
C ASP A 33 -4.13 -14.51 -7.08
N LYS A 34 -2.85 -14.35 -6.73
CA LYS A 34 -2.34 -14.17 -5.36
C LYS A 34 -2.52 -12.75 -4.82
N GLY A 35 -2.94 -11.80 -5.67
CA GLY A 35 -3.32 -10.47 -5.23
C GLY A 35 -4.49 -10.51 -4.24
N ALA A 36 -4.51 -9.59 -3.27
CA ALA A 36 -5.64 -9.45 -2.35
C ALA A 36 -6.96 -9.33 -3.13
N LYS A 37 -8.02 -10.00 -2.65
CA LYS A 37 -9.35 -10.01 -3.29
C LYS A 37 -9.83 -8.60 -3.66
N TYR A 38 -9.50 -7.62 -2.82
CA TYR A 38 -9.83 -6.21 -3.02
C TYR A 38 -9.13 -5.57 -4.22
N THR A 39 -7.84 -5.84 -4.44
CA THR A 39 -7.06 -5.25 -5.54
C THR A 39 -7.21 -6.05 -6.84
N ARG A 40 -7.53 -7.35 -6.77
CA ARG A 40 -7.74 -8.22 -7.95
C ARG A 40 -8.85 -7.72 -8.88
N VAL A 41 -9.92 -7.14 -8.33
CA VAL A 41 -11.05 -6.60 -9.11
C VAL A 41 -10.89 -5.13 -9.52
N ARG A 42 -9.81 -4.45 -9.10
CA ARG A 42 -9.60 -3.00 -9.31
C ARG A 42 -8.25 -2.69 -9.97
N ARG A 43 -7.81 -3.61 -10.81
CA ARG A 43 -6.58 -3.49 -11.59
C ARG A 43 -6.74 -2.47 -12.72
N PRO A 44 -5.65 -1.81 -13.15
CA PRO A 44 -4.30 -1.88 -12.56
C PRO A 44 -4.21 -1.13 -11.23
N VAL A 45 -3.35 -1.61 -10.33
CA VAL A 45 -2.94 -0.87 -9.14
C VAL A 45 -1.57 -0.24 -9.38
N ASN A 46 -1.45 1.04 -9.05
CA ASN A 46 -0.22 1.81 -9.17
C ASN A 46 0.34 2.06 -7.78
N LEU A 47 1.62 1.73 -7.57
CA LEU A 47 2.33 2.16 -6.37
C LEU A 47 2.44 3.67 -6.37
N VAL A 48 1.91 4.31 -5.32
CA VAL A 48 1.97 5.77 -5.15
C VAL A 48 2.80 6.17 -3.94
N TYR A 49 3.10 5.23 -3.04
CA TYR A 49 3.91 5.50 -1.86
C TYR A 49 4.51 4.23 -1.25
N SER A 50 5.72 4.34 -0.70
CA SER A 50 6.36 3.27 0.07
C SER A 50 7.32 3.83 1.14
N GLU A 51 7.36 3.17 2.29
CA GLU A 51 8.29 3.45 3.39
C GLU A 51 8.93 2.16 3.90
N GLU A 52 10.21 2.24 4.28
CA GLU A 52 10.99 1.13 4.83
C GLU A 52 11.02 1.12 6.37
N TYR A 53 10.93 -0.08 6.93
CA TYR A 53 10.94 -0.34 8.36
C TYR A 53 11.80 -1.56 8.68
N ALA A 54 12.54 -1.49 9.79
CA ALA A 54 13.45 -2.56 10.21
C ALA A 54 12.69 -3.85 10.59
N ASP A 55 11.51 -3.72 11.18
CA ASP A 55 10.75 -4.82 11.78
C ASP A 55 9.24 -4.75 11.46
N ARG A 56 8.56 -5.89 11.65
CA ARG A 56 7.12 -6.00 11.36
C ARG A 56 6.27 -5.12 12.28
N SER A 57 6.70 -4.92 13.52
CA SER A 57 5.93 -4.20 14.54
C SER A 57 5.87 -2.71 14.20
N SER A 58 7.01 -2.11 13.86
CA SER A 58 7.08 -0.72 13.39
C SER A 58 6.28 -0.52 12.10
N ALA A 59 6.43 -1.41 11.10
CA ALA A 59 5.62 -1.37 9.87
C ALA A 59 4.11 -1.49 10.15
N SER A 60 3.71 -2.39 11.05
CA SER A 60 2.28 -2.61 11.38
C SER A 60 1.69 -1.42 12.14
N LYS A 61 2.45 -0.78 13.04
CA LYS A 61 2.04 0.46 13.71
C LYS A 61 1.80 1.56 12.68
N ARG A 62 2.74 1.76 11.76
CA ARG A 62 2.60 2.76 10.69
C ARG A 62 1.40 2.48 9.80
N GLU A 63 1.20 1.22 9.39
CA GLU A 63 0.05 0.81 8.58
C GLU A 63 -1.28 1.13 9.29
N TYR A 64 -1.37 0.86 10.59
CA TYR A 64 -2.53 1.20 11.40
C TYR A 64 -2.76 2.72 11.45
N GLU A 65 -1.71 3.52 11.64
CA GLU A 65 -1.83 4.97 11.64
C GLU A 65 -2.35 5.51 10.31
N ILE A 66 -1.78 5.03 9.19
CA ILE A 66 -2.27 5.40 7.86
C ILE A 66 -3.73 4.95 7.68
N LYS A 67 -4.10 3.72 8.08
CA LYS A 67 -5.47 3.21 7.88
C LYS A 67 -6.51 3.90 8.74
N LYS A 68 -6.22 4.14 10.03
CA LYS A 68 -7.21 4.53 11.05
C LYS A 68 -7.14 6.00 11.44
N LYS A 69 -5.94 6.59 11.49
CA LYS A 69 -5.76 7.97 11.96
C LYS A 69 -5.75 8.98 10.82
N MET A 70 -5.34 8.58 9.61
CA MET A 70 -5.26 9.50 8.48
C MET A 70 -6.54 9.53 7.64
N SER A 71 -7.04 10.74 7.42
CA SER A 71 -8.07 11.03 6.42
C SER A 71 -7.56 10.81 5.00
N ARG A 72 -8.48 10.76 4.01
CA ARG A 72 -8.09 10.68 2.59
C ARG A 72 -7.19 11.85 2.18
N ALA A 73 -7.47 13.06 2.67
CA ALA A 73 -6.68 14.25 2.36
C ALA A 73 -5.24 14.15 2.89
N GLU A 74 -5.06 13.64 4.11
CA GLU A 74 -3.72 13.43 4.68
C GLU A 74 -2.94 12.35 3.93
N LYS A 75 -3.61 11.28 3.50
CA LYS A 75 -2.97 10.24 2.66
C LYS A 75 -2.48 10.83 1.34
N LEU A 76 -3.28 11.68 0.70
CA LEU A 76 -2.90 12.35 -0.55
C LEU A 76 -1.73 13.31 -0.34
N LYS A 77 -1.68 14.03 0.79
CA LYS A 77 -0.51 14.86 1.14
C LYS A 77 0.73 14.00 1.35
N LEU A 78 0.62 12.88 2.05
CA LEU A 78 1.73 11.96 2.27
C LEU A 78 2.30 11.45 0.93
N ILE A 79 1.42 11.03 0.03
CA ILE A 79 1.77 10.60 -1.32
C ILE A 79 2.45 11.74 -2.11
N ALA A 80 1.95 12.97 -2.00
CA ALA A 80 2.50 14.12 -2.74
C ALA A 80 3.85 14.62 -2.19
N SER A 81 4.17 14.31 -0.94
CA SER A 81 5.41 14.73 -0.27
C SER A 81 6.54 13.69 -0.36
N SER A 82 6.38 12.64 -1.18
CA SER A 82 7.29 11.48 -1.23
C SER A 82 7.91 11.26 -2.61
#